data_AF-A0A9E5LRR8-F1
#
_entry.id   AF-A0A9E5LRR8-F1
#
_cell.length_a   1.000
_cell.length_b   1.000
_cell.length_c   1.000
_cell.angle_alpha   90.00
_cell.angle_beta   90.00
_cell.angle_gamma   90.00
#
_symmetry.space_group_name_H-M   'P 1'
#
loop_
_entity.id
_entity.type
_entity.pdbx_description
1 polymer ?
#
loop_
_entity_poly.entity_id
_entity_poly.type
_entity_poly.pdbx_seq_one_letter_code
_entity_poly.pdbx_strand_id
1 'polypeptide(L)'
;MARPDLQPPKAKSVHLPFAASLTAGMAQRIINPPIGIRAASWGAAKIHVATGIHNNITTTAMAVRVDGGKFQYLVTVDWGWW
;
A
#
# COMPACT_ATOMS: atom_id res chain seq x y z
N MET A 1 -23.05 32.63 3.98
CA MET A 1 -22.13 32.54 2.81
C MET A 1 -21.41 31.20 2.87
N ALA A 2 -21.37 30.46 1.76
CA ALA A 2 -20.66 29.17 1.69
C ALA A 2 -19.14 29.40 1.65
N ARG A 3 -18.40 28.55 2.37
CA ARG A 3 -16.93 28.57 2.46
C ARG A 3 -16.30 28.07 1.15
N PRO A 4 -15.52 28.89 0.41
CA PRO A 4 -14.94 28.51 -0.88
C PRO A 4 -13.93 27.36 -0.79
N ASP A 5 -13.35 27.13 0.39
CA ASP A 5 -12.39 26.07 0.72
C ASP A 5 -13.03 24.68 0.89
N LEU A 6 -14.36 24.62 1.07
CA LEU A 6 -15.11 23.38 1.24
C LEU A 6 -15.82 23.00 -0.07
N GLN A 7 -15.07 22.95 -1.18
CA GLN A 7 -15.61 22.32 -2.38
C GLN A 7 -15.77 20.82 -2.13
N PRO A 8 -16.93 20.22 -2.45
CA PRO A 8 -17.07 18.78 -2.39
C PRO A 8 -15.99 18.14 -3.27
N PRO A 9 -15.40 16.99 -2.86
CA PRO A 9 -14.45 16.27 -3.69
C PRO A 9 -15.03 16.08 -5.10
N LYS A 10 -14.20 16.20 -6.13
CA LYS A 10 -14.62 15.91 -7.51
C LYS A 10 -15.37 14.58 -7.51
N ALA A 11 -16.57 14.57 -8.10
CA ALA A 11 -17.40 13.38 -8.18
C ALA A 11 -16.56 12.21 -8.71
N LYS A 12 -16.64 11.05 -8.04
CA LYS A 12 -15.96 9.84 -8.48
C LYS A 12 -16.42 9.54 -9.91
N SER A 13 -15.51 9.60 -10.87
CA SER A 13 -15.77 9.16 -12.23
C SER A 13 -15.90 7.64 -12.23
N VAL A 14 -17.10 7.14 -12.52
CA VAL A 14 -17.33 5.71 -12.75
C VAL A 14 -16.93 5.42 -14.20
N HIS A 15 -15.94 4.55 -14.38
CA HIS A 15 -15.47 4.13 -15.70
C HIS A 15 -15.81 2.65 -15.90
N LEU A 16 -16.66 2.34 -16.88
CA LEU A 16 -17.09 0.99 -17.23
C LEU A 16 -16.64 0.66 -18.66
N PRO A 17 -15.35 0.33 -18.88
CA PRO A 17 -14.89 -0.09 -20.19
C PRO A 17 -15.49 -1.46 -20.54
N PHE A 18 -15.92 -1.66 -21.79
CA PHE A 18 -16.37 -2.96 -22.31
C PHE A 18 -15.25 -4.03 -22.24
N ALA A 19 -14.00 -3.60 -22.40
CA ALA A 19 -12.80 -4.39 -22.17
C ALA A 19 -11.62 -3.46 -21.83
N ALA A 20 -10.65 -3.97 -21.07
CA ALA A 20 -9.39 -3.29 -20.79
C ALA A 20 -8.22 -4.26 -20.99
N SER A 21 -7.10 -3.74 -21.48
CA SER A 21 -5.82 -4.45 -21.57
C SER A 21 -4.74 -3.57 -20.97
N LEU A 22 -3.79 -4.17 -20.28
CA LEU A 22 -2.67 -3.47 -19.67
C LEU A 22 -1.41 -4.34 -19.73
N THR A 23 -0.25 -3.70 -19.80
CA THR A 23 1.04 -4.37 -19.55
C THR A 23 1.45 -4.08 -18.12
N ALA A 24 1.65 -5.12 -17.32
CA ALA A 24 2.17 -4.97 -15.96
C ALA A 24 3.26 -5.98 -15.64
N GLY A 25 4.16 -5.57 -14.76
CA GLY A 25 5.13 -6.44 -14.09
C GLY A 25 4.85 -6.46 -12.60
N MET A 26 5.11 -7.58 -11.94
CA MET A 26 4.91 -7.75 -10.51
C MET A 26 6.18 -8.32 -9.88
N ALA A 27 6.56 -7.78 -8.74
CA ALA A 27 7.67 -8.26 -7.93
C ALA A 27 7.30 -8.26 -6.45
N GLN A 28 7.81 -9.24 -5.72
CA GLN A 28 7.66 -9.34 -4.28
C GLN A 28 9.04 -9.52 -3.63
N ARG A 29 9.23 -8.90 -2.46
CA ARG A 29 10.44 -9.05 -1.67
C ARG A 29 10.11 -9.24 -0.19
N ILE A 30 10.81 -10.15 0.46
CA ILE A 30 10.80 -10.32 1.91
C ILE A 30 11.55 -9.14 2.54
N ILE A 31 10.92 -8.48 3.51
CA ILE A 31 11.41 -7.30 4.23
C ILE A 31 11.32 -7.50 5.74
N ASN A 32 11.63 -8.70 6.21
CA ASN A 32 11.59 -9.03 7.64
C ASN A 32 12.44 -8.06 8.46
N PRO A 33 11.90 -7.45 9.52
CA PRO A 33 12.71 -6.70 10.46
C PRO A 33 13.59 -7.65 11.29
N PRO A 34 14.67 -7.14 11.91
CA PRO A 34 15.44 -7.90 12.87
C PRO A 34 14.57 -8.35 14.06
N ILE A 35 14.88 -9.52 14.63
CA ILE A 35 14.30 -9.94 15.91
C ILE A 35 14.85 -9.02 17.02
N GLY A 36 14.03 -8.71 18.02
CA GLY A 36 14.40 -7.85 19.16
C GLY A 36 14.05 -6.38 18.98
N ILE A 37 13.48 -5.98 17.84
CA ILE A 37 13.01 -4.61 17.65
C ILE A 37 11.64 -4.37 18.27
N ARG A 38 11.29 -3.09 18.44
CA ARG A 38 9.95 -2.70 18.88
C ARG A 38 8.90 -3.06 17.82
N ALA A 39 7.87 -3.78 18.23
CA ALA A 39 6.69 -4.11 17.45
C ALA A 39 5.44 -3.74 18.26
N ALA A 40 4.91 -2.54 18.05
CA ALA A 40 3.82 -1.99 18.85
C ALA A 40 2.72 -1.39 17.97
N SER A 41 2.22 -2.20 17.05
CA SER A 41 1.16 -1.79 16.15
C SER A 41 -0.18 -1.57 16.89
N TRP A 42 -0.35 -2.13 18.09
CA TRP A 42 -1.55 -1.99 18.93
C TRP A 42 -1.19 -1.40 20.30
N GLY A 43 -1.83 -0.28 20.67
CA GLY A 43 -1.58 0.42 21.93
C GLY A 43 -1.92 -0.36 23.19
N ALA A 44 -2.78 -1.38 23.10
CA ALA A 44 -3.17 -2.24 24.24
C ALA A 44 -2.29 -3.49 24.42
N ALA A 45 -1.28 -3.71 23.58
CA ALA A 45 -0.43 -4.89 23.68
C ALA A 45 0.41 -4.86 24.97
N LYS A 46 0.55 -6.01 25.65
CA LYS A 46 1.41 -6.16 26.84
C LYS A 46 2.88 -6.40 26.50
N ILE A 47 3.14 -6.76 25.24
CA ILE A 47 4.47 -7.08 24.70
C ILE A 47 4.66 -6.18 23.48
N HIS A 48 5.81 -5.52 23.42
CA HIS A 48 6.13 -4.57 22.36
C HIS A 48 7.48 -4.86 21.70
N VAL A 49 8.07 -6.04 21.94
CA VAL A 49 9.33 -6.45 21.33
C VAL A 49 9.10 -7.75 20.58
N ALA A 50 9.49 -7.78 19.31
CA ALA A 50 9.41 -8.98 18.49
C ALA A 50 10.43 -10.02 18.97
N THR A 51 9.98 -11.20 19.37
CA THR A 51 10.85 -12.31 19.81
C THR A 51 11.11 -13.34 18.71
N GLY A 52 10.44 -13.21 17.57
CA GLY A 52 10.57 -14.11 16.42
C GLY A 52 9.74 -13.65 15.23
N ILE A 53 9.73 -14.46 14.18
CA ILE A 53 8.97 -14.23 12.94
C ILE A 53 8.04 -15.42 12.76
N HIS A 54 6.73 -15.18 12.81
CA HIS A 54 5.73 -16.23 12.55
C HIS A 54 5.57 -16.48 11.04
N ASN A 55 5.53 -15.41 10.24
CA ASN A 55 5.54 -15.47 8.79
C ASN A 55 6.31 -14.28 8.21
N ASN A 56 6.76 -14.41 6.96
CA ASN A 56 7.50 -13.34 6.28
C ASN A 56 6.63 -12.09 6.10
N ILE A 57 7.22 -10.94 6.41
CA ILE A 57 6.69 -9.63 6.05
C ILE A 57 7.17 -9.32 4.64
N THR A 58 6.27 -8.97 3.74
CA THR A 58 6.59 -8.72 2.34
C THR A 58 6.26 -7.30 1.89
N THR A 59 6.98 -6.85 0.88
CA THR A 59 6.59 -5.73 0.02
C THR A 59 6.30 -6.29 -1.35
N THR A 60 5.14 -5.93 -1.89
CA THR A 60 4.72 -6.34 -3.23
C THR A 60 4.50 -5.09 -4.07
N ALA A 61 5.12 -5.04 -5.23
CA ALA A 61 5.01 -3.93 -6.17
C ALA A 61 4.49 -4.43 -7.52
N MET A 62 3.47 -3.77 -8.04
CA MET A 62 2.98 -3.94 -9.40
C MET A 62 3.25 -2.67 -10.18
N ALA A 63 4.02 -2.77 -11.26
CA ALA A 63 4.27 -1.70 -12.20
C ALA A 63 3.31 -1.83 -13.37
N VAL A 64 2.47 -0.83 -13.61
CA VAL A 64 1.54 -0.78 -14.75
C VAL A 64 2.10 0.22 -15.76
N ARG A 65 2.30 -0.22 -16.99
CA ARG A 65 2.73 0.65 -18.08
C ARG A 65 1.60 1.65 -18.39
N VAL A 66 1.96 2.93 -18.47
CA VAL A 66 1.06 4.02 -18.87
C VAL A 66 1.59 4.72 -20.12
N ASP A 67 0.78 5.64 -20.67
CA ASP A 67 1.12 6.39 -21.86
C ASP A 67 2.47 7.12 -21.74
N GLY A 68 3.17 7.24 -22.87
CA GLY A 68 4.50 7.86 -22.92
C GLY A 68 5.63 6.98 -22.37
N GLY A 69 5.41 5.66 -22.23
CA GLY A 69 6.45 4.71 -21.82
C GLY A 69 6.82 4.76 -20.33
N LYS A 70 6.01 5.45 -19.52
CA LYS A 70 6.19 5.55 -18.07
C LYS A 70 5.49 4.38 -17.36
N PHE A 71 5.74 4.25 -16.06
CA PHE A 71 5.08 3.29 -15.20
C PHE A 71 4.44 3.98 -13.99
N GLN A 72 3.27 3.49 -13.60
CA GLN A 72 2.67 3.76 -12.29
C GLN A 72 2.80 2.52 -11.41
N TYR A 73 2.99 2.71 -10.11
CA TYR A 73 3.27 1.63 -9.19
C TYR A 73 2.18 1.53 -8.13
N LEU A 74 1.60 0.34 -7.99
CA LEU A 74 0.82 -0.04 -6.82
C LEU A 74 1.75 -0.83 -5.89
N VAL A 75 1.97 -0.31 -4.68
CA VAL A 75 2.84 -0.95 -3.69
C VAL A 75 2.02 -1.30 -2.46
N THR A 76 2.09 -2.55 -2.04
CA THR A 76 1.56 -3.03 -0.77
C THR A 76 2.70 -3.45 0.14
N VAL A 77 2.57 -3.16 1.41
CA VAL A 77 3.55 -3.48 2.45
C VAL A 77 2.81 -4.11 3.61
N ASP A 78 3.28 -5.26 4.10
CA ASP A 78 2.70 -5.97 5.25
C ASP A 78 3.04 -5.28 6.58
N TRP A 79 2.78 -3.98 6.69
CA TRP A 79 3.06 -3.17 7.86
C TRP A 79 1.80 -2.62 8.51
N GLY A 80 1.91 -2.32 9.80
CA GLY A 80 0.95 -1.48 10.50
C GLY A 80 1.17 0.00 10.18
N TRP A 81 0.13 0.80 10.37
CA TRP A 81 0.16 2.26 10.31
C TRP A 81 -0.08 2.82 11.72
N TRP A 82 0.53 3.95 12.06
CA TRP A 82 0.29 4.73 13.28
C TRP A 82 0.27 6.22 12.97
#